data_AF-A0A7K1WYB6-F1
#
_entry.id   AF-A0A7K1WYB6-F1
#
_cell.length_a   1.000
_cell.length_b   1.000
_cell.length_c   1.000
_cell.angle_alpha   90.00
_cell.angle_beta   90.00
_cell.angle_gamma   90.00
#
_symmetry.space_group_name_H-M   'P 1'
#
loop_
_entity.id
_entity.type
_entity.pdbx_description
1 polymer ?
#
loop_
_entity_poly.entity_id
_entity_poly.type
_entity_poly.pdbx_seq_one_letter_code
_entity_poly.pdbx_strand_id
1 'polypeptide(L)'
;MKFLVLFLCFFVHAKGNAQCEVKNRVQADGSMIYYFEPAVFYTTKSKSLKINIVTDKEHYFVALQPTPFPEKKEGKKIKDDLIIHLADSKTYKLAHYDTQYRRNDSIMQVLYLIDDKDLEAFSNYEAVSAEINMQGTEFMRSYNFKLHKNAIVEQLKCFLKKEEN
;
A
#
# COMPACT_ATOMS: atom_id res chain seq x y z
N MET A 1 33.87 -50.44 -16.33
CA MET A 1 34.40 -49.41 -15.42
C MET A 1 33.91 -48.06 -15.96
N LYS A 2 32.87 -47.45 -15.37
CA LYS A 2 32.99 -46.39 -14.33
C LYS A 2 33.78 -45.19 -14.91
N PHE A 3 33.26 -43.98 -15.10
CA PHE A 3 32.18 -43.27 -14.42
C PHE A 3 31.58 -42.22 -15.36
N LEU A 4 30.25 -42.26 -15.48
CA LEU A 4 29.38 -41.21 -15.95
C LEU A 4 29.49 -40.03 -14.98
N VAL A 5 30.08 -38.91 -15.40
CA VAL A 5 29.93 -37.62 -14.68
C VAL A 5 29.63 -36.55 -15.72
N LEU A 6 28.40 -36.63 -16.23
CA LEU A 6 27.72 -35.50 -16.84
C LEU A 6 27.51 -34.48 -15.71
N PHE A 7 28.38 -33.48 -15.62
CA PHE A 7 28.21 -32.34 -14.71
C PHE A 7 27.06 -31.49 -15.26
N LEU A 8 25.84 -31.95 -14.99
CA LEU A 8 24.62 -31.21 -15.22
C LEU A 8 24.67 -30.03 -14.25
N CYS A 9 25.15 -28.88 -14.73
CA CYS A 9 24.92 -27.60 -14.07
C CYS A 9 23.42 -27.33 -14.07
N PHE A 10 22.72 -27.92 -13.12
CA PHE A 10 21.43 -27.46 -12.65
C PHE A 10 21.65 -26.05 -12.10
N PHE A 11 21.62 -25.05 -12.98
CA PHE A 11 21.16 -23.72 -12.63
C PHE A 11 19.69 -23.86 -12.24
N VAL A 12 19.44 -24.37 -11.04
CA VAL A 12 18.19 -24.14 -10.33
C VAL A 12 18.16 -22.63 -10.12
N HIS A 13 17.60 -21.91 -11.09
CA HIS A 13 17.04 -20.60 -10.84
C HIS A 13 15.91 -20.86 -9.85
N ALA A 14 16.24 -20.85 -8.56
CA ALA A 14 15.29 -20.56 -7.54
C ALA A 14 14.73 -19.18 -7.94
N LYS A 15 13.57 -19.17 -8.60
CA LYS A 15 12.69 -18.02 -8.62
C LYS A 15 12.27 -17.84 -7.17
N GLY A 16 13.17 -17.27 -6.35
CA GLY A 16 12.82 -16.79 -5.03
C GLY A 16 11.65 -15.83 -5.24
N ASN A 17 10.56 -16.08 -4.54
CA ASN A 17 9.36 -15.25 -4.52
C ASN A 17 9.68 -13.88 -3.92
N ALA A 18 10.54 -13.09 -4.57
CA ALA A 18 10.91 -11.74 -4.19
C ALA A 18 9.73 -10.76 -4.27
N GLN A 19 8.55 -11.21 -4.72
CA GLN A 19 7.38 -10.39 -4.96
C GLN A 19 6.52 -10.18 -3.70
N CYS A 20 6.71 -10.93 -2.61
CA CYS A 20 5.88 -10.86 -1.41
C CYS A 20 6.68 -10.71 -0.09
N GLU A 21 7.57 -9.71 0.00
CA GLU A 21 8.28 -9.40 1.26
C GLU A 21 7.35 -8.67 2.25
N VAL A 22 6.51 -9.44 2.95
CA VAL A 22 5.62 -8.93 4.00
C VAL A 22 6.42 -8.68 5.28
N LYS A 23 6.37 -7.45 5.78
CA LYS A 23 6.93 -7.07 7.08
C LYS A 23 5.84 -7.05 8.12
N ASN A 24 6.22 -7.13 9.40
CA ASN A 24 5.29 -7.03 10.50
C ASN A 24 5.84 -6.16 11.63
N ARG A 25 4.94 -5.63 12.46
CA ARG A 25 5.29 -4.94 13.72
C ARG A 25 4.15 -5.04 14.73
N VAL A 26 4.50 -4.96 16.01
CA VAL A 26 3.56 -4.80 17.12
C VAL A 26 3.22 -3.30 17.26
N GLN A 27 1.94 -2.98 17.42
CA GLN A 27 1.45 -1.63 17.73
C GLN A 27 1.50 -1.34 19.25
N ALA A 28 1.24 -0.10 19.64
CA ALA A 28 1.27 0.31 21.05
C ALA A 28 0.19 -0.38 21.90
N ASP A 29 -0.90 -0.81 21.29
CA ASP A 29 -1.99 -1.57 21.93
C ASP A 29 -1.74 -3.08 21.97
N GLY A 30 -0.59 -3.54 21.49
CA GLY A 30 -0.23 -4.96 21.41
C GLY A 30 -0.72 -5.68 20.16
N SER A 31 -1.50 -5.04 19.28
CA SER A 31 -1.96 -5.65 18.03
C SER A 31 -0.80 -5.84 17.04
N MET A 32 -0.88 -6.90 16.23
CA MET A 32 0.08 -7.17 15.16
C MET A 32 -0.42 -6.60 13.84
N ILE A 33 0.44 -5.87 13.14
CA ILE A 33 0.15 -5.44 11.78
C ILE A 33 1.19 -5.91 10.78
N TYR A 34 0.71 -6.22 9.60
CA TYR A 34 1.47 -6.69 8.45
C TYR A 34 1.43 -5.62 7.36
N TYR A 35 2.55 -5.37 6.71
CA TYR A 35 2.67 -4.29 5.74
C TYR A 35 3.78 -4.53 4.73
N PHE A 36 3.67 -3.87 3.59
CA PHE A 36 4.75 -3.75 2.60
C PHE A 36 5.47 -2.41 2.72
N GLU A 37 6.71 -2.34 2.23
CA GLU A 37 7.39 -1.05 2.10
C GLU A 37 6.63 -0.11 1.15
N PRO A 38 6.45 1.17 1.50
CA PRO A 38 5.72 2.14 0.67
C PRO A 38 6.33 2.35 -0.71
N ALA A 39 5.53 2.06 -1.75
CA ALA A 39 5.90 2.31 -3.15
C ALA A 39 5.53 3.75 -3.55
N VAL A 40 6.31 4.37 -4.43
CA VAL A 40 6.07 5.76 -4.89
C VAL A 40 5.03 5.75 -6.01
N PHE A 41 3.87 6.36 -5.82
CA PHE A 41 2.84 6.43 -6.88
C PHE A 41 2.85 7.75 -7.64
N TYR A 42 3.31 8.81 -6.97
CA TYR A 42 3.41 10.15 -7.51
C TYR A 42 4.67 10.82 -6.97
N THR A 43 5.41 11.51 -7.83
CA THR A 43 6.54 12.34 -7.42
C THR A 43 6.73 13.52 -8.38
N THR A 44 7.08 14.66 -7.82
CA THR A 44 7.53 15.88 -8.50
C THR A 44 8.75 16.41 -7.78
N LYS A 45 9.26 17.59 -8.18
CA LYS A 45 10.39 18.23 -7.48
C LYS A 45 10.09 18.59 -6.02
N SER A 46 8.82 18.81 -5.66
CA SER A 46 8.43 19.32 -4.34
C SER A 46 7.39 18.46 -3.63
N LYS A 47 6.81 17.46 -4.29
CA LYS A 47 5.75 16.63 -3.72
C LYS A 47 5.97 15.16 -4.06
N SER A 48 5.63 14.27 -3.16
CA SER A 48 5.52 12.84 -3.43
C SER A 48 4.37 12.24 -2.65
N LEU A 49 3.87 11.12 -3.15
CA LEU A 49 2.89 10.28 -2.46
C LEU A 49 3.37 8.84 -2.58
N LYS A 50 3.61 8.23 -1.43
CA LYS A 50 3.85 6.79 -1.33
C LYS A 50 2.61 6.08 -0.83
N ILE A 51 2.43 4.85 -1.28
CA ILE A 51 1.28 4.01 -0.98
C ILE A 51 1.74 2.59 -0.68
N ASN A 52 1.11 1.95 0.31
CA ASN A 52 1.19 0.52 0.54
C ASN A 52 -0.11 0.00 1.14
N ILE A 53 -0.23 -1.32 1.18
CA ILE A 53 -1.25 -2.04 1.94
C ILE A 53 -0.71 -2.35 3.33
N VAL A 54 -1.57 -2.14 4.31
CA VAL A 54 -1.40 -2.55 5.70
C VAL A 54 -2.60 -3.43 6.05
N THR A 55 -2.40 -4.45 6.88
CA THR A 55 -3.48 -5.30 7.37
C THR A 55 -3.19 -5.79 8.78
N ASP A 56 -4.22 -5.94 9.58
CA ASP A 56 -4.20 -6.67 10.86
C ASP A 56 -4.67 -8.14 10.68
N LYS A 57 -4.84 -8.59 9.43
CA LYS A 57 -5.44 -9.85 8.95
C LYS A 57 -6.96 -9.93 9.02
N GLU A 58 -7.63 -8.98 9.65
CA GLU A 58 -9.09 -8.88 9.66
C GLU A 58 -9.56 -7.83 8.64
N HIS A 59 -8.84 -6.73 8.57
CA HIS A 59 -9.11 -5.59 7.72
C HIS A 59 -7.90 -5.22 6.87
N TYR A 60 -8.16 -4.62 5.71
CA TYR A 60 -7.14 -4.16 4.78
C TYR A 60 -7.22 -2.65 4.62
N PHE A 61 -6.07 -2.02 4.68
CA PHE A 61 -5.94 -0.57 4.66
C PHE A 61 -5.04 -0.13 3.53
N VAL A 62 -5.50 0.86 2.75
CA VAL A 62 -4.61 1.67 1.92
C VAL A 62 -3.95 2.70 2.82
N ALA A 63 -2.63 2.66 2.88
CA ALA A 63 -1.84 3.59 3.66
C ALA A 63 -1.16 4.62 2.77
N LEU A 64 -1.49 5.90 2.95
CA LEU A 64 -0.95 7.02 2.20
C LEU A 64 0.11 7.77 2.99
N GLN A 65 1.27 8.01 2.39
CA GLN A 65 2.36 8.78 2.97
C GLN A 65 2.71 9.95 2.04
N PRO A 66 2.05 11.11 2.20
CA PRO A 66 2.36 12.30 1.42
C PRO A 66 3.63 12.96 1.91
N THR A 67 4.33 13.67 1.02
CA THR A 67 5.42 14.59 1.38
C THR A 67 5.34 15.82 0.46
N PRO A 68 5.39 17.06 0.97
CA PRO A 68 5.35 17.44 2.38
C PRO A 68 3.97 17.11 3.00
N PHE A 69 3.97 16.95 4.30
CA PHE A 69 2.78 16.66 5.11
C PHE A 69 2.66 17.69 6.25
N PRO A 70 1.44 17.99 6.73
CA PRO A 70 1.23 18.97 7.80
C PRO A 70 1.76 18.47 9.14
N GLU A 71 2.02 19.41 10.06
CA GLU A 71 2.32 19.07 11.46
C GLU A 71 1.17 18.33 12.14
N LYS A 72 1.50 17.60 13.21
CA LYS A 72 0.58 16.69 13.93
C LYS A 72 -0.76 17.31 14.34
N LYS A 73 -0.75 18.57 14.75
CA LYS A 73 -1.98 19.28 15.14
C LYS A 73 -2.93 19.48 13.96
N GLU A 74 -2.39 19.74 12.78
CA GLU A 74 -3.15 19.98 11.55
C GLU A 74 -3.50 18.66 10.85
N GLY A 75 -2.56 17.72 10.73
CA GLY A 75 -2.85 16.43 10.08
C GLY A 75 -3.90 15.59 10.81
N LYS A 76 -4.03 15.71 12.14
CA LYS A 76 -5.12 15.08 12.90
C LYS A 76 -6.52 15.57 12.52
N LYS A 77 -6.64 16.68 11.78
CA LYS A 77 -7.91 17.17 11.25
C LYS A 77 -8.30 16.50 9.93
N ILE A 78 -7.37 15.77 9.29
CA ILE A 78 -7.67 14.96 8.11
C ILE A 78 -8.52 13.78 8.56
N LYS A 79 -9.81 13.84 8.23
CA LYS A 79 -10.82 12.83 8.53
C LYS A 79 -11.69 12.46 7.33
N ASP A 80 -11.47 13.15 6.20
CA ASP A 80 -12.25 12.91 5.00
C ASP A 80 -11.77 11.63 4.33
N ASP A 81 -12.76 10.93 3.76
CA ASP A 81 -12.57 9.68 3.06
C ASP A 81 -11.70 9.84 1.81
N LEU A 82 -11.03 8.75 1.43
CA LEU A 82 -10.21 8.67 0.23
C LEU A 82 -11.08 8.23 -0.94
N ILE A 83 -10.97 8.94 -2.07
CA ILE A 83 -11.55 8.50 -3.32
C ILE A 83 -10.44 7.93 -4.21
N ILE A 84 -10.55 6.66 -4.61
CA ILE A 84 -9.63 6.00 -5.54
C ILE A 84 -10.37 5.67 -6.82
N HIS A 85 -9.73 5.94 -7.95
CA HIS A 85 -10.18 5.47 -9.27
C HIS A 85 -9.30 4.29 -9.70
N LEU A 86 -9.93 3.16 -10.02
CA LEU A 86 -9.25 1.99 -10.55
C LEU A 86 -9.37 1.92 -12.08
N ALA A 87 -8.56 1.06 -12.70
CA ALA A 87 -8.51 0.89 -14.16
C ALA A 87 -9.80 0.28 -14.75
N ASP A 88 -10.69 -0.27 -13.92
CA ASP A 88 -12.04 -0.69 -14.31
C ASP A 88 -13.00 0.49 -14.55
N SER A 89 -12.49 1.73 -14.47
CA SER A 89 -13.26 2.97 -14.61
C SER A 89 -14.31 3.17 -13.52
N LYS A 90 -14.18 2.48 -12.39
CA LYS A 90 -15.02 2.68 -11.20
C LYS A 90 -14.28 3.50 -10.15
N THR A 91 -15.09 4.15 -9.32
CA THR A 91 -14.65 4.99 -8.22
C THR A 91 -15.00 4.31 -6.90
N TYR A 92 -14.02 4.21 -6.02
CA TYR A 92 -14.12 3.55 -4.72
C TYR A 92 -13.88 4.57 -3.62
N LYS A 93 -14.75 4.55 -2.61
CA LYS A 93 -14.70 5.45 -1.46
C LYS A 93 -14.23 4.66 -0.24
N LEU A 94 -13.03 4.94 0.23
CA LEU A 94 -12.41 4.26 1.36
C LEU A 94 -12.53 5.13 2.61
N ALA A 95 -13.09 4.56 3.67
CA ALA A 95 -13.33 5.28 4.91
C ALA A 95 -12.02 5.68 5.57
N HIS A 96 -11.91 6.92 6.06
CA HIS A 96 -10.80 7.30 6.92
C HIS A 96 -10.80 6.43 8.18
N TYR A 97 -9.65 5.82 8.50
CA TYR A 97 -9.48 5.00 9.68
C TYR A 97 -8.65 5.72 10.74
N ASP A 98 -7.43 6.14 10.39
CA ASP A 98 -6.51 6.78 11.33
C ASP A 98 -5.47 7.66 10.61
N THR A 99 -4.95 8.66 11.32
CA THR A 99 -3.82 9.50 10.88
C THR A 99 -2.69 9.37 11.87
N GLN A 100 -1.62 8.72 11.45
CA GLN A 100 -0.47 8.35 12.27
C GLN A 100 0.75 9.20 11.95
N TYR A 101 1.52 9.53 13.00
CA TYR A 101 2.83 10.12 12.89
C TYR A 101 3.86 9.15 13.44
N ARG A 102 4.84 8.77 12.63
CA ARG A 102 5.78 7.69 12.90
C ARG A 102 7.21 8.20 12.81
N ARG A 103 8.14 7.43 13.40
CA ARG A 103 9.58 7.74 13.44
C ARG A 103 9.83 9.16 13.95
N ASN A 104 9.42 9.45 15.19
CA ASN A 104 9.52 10.78 15.81
C ASN A 104 8.90 11.88 14.92
N ASP A 105 7.67 11.64 14.46
CA ASP A 105 6.89 12.54 13.61
C ASP A 105 7.52 12.87 12.23
N SER A 106 8.54 12.13 11.78
CA SER A 106 9.18 12.32 10.45
C SER A 106 8.42 11.70 9.28
N ILE A 107 7.39 10.87 9.56
CA ILE A 107 6.51 10.30 8.54
C ILE A 107 5.06 10.48 9.01
N MET A 108 4.24 11.15 8.20
CA MET A 108 2.78 11.07 8.33
C MET A 108 2.25 9.94 7.45
N GLN A 109 1.37 9.12 8.02
CA GLN A 109 0.68 8.03 7.35
C GLN A 109 -0.82 8.15 7.61
N VAL A 110 -1.64 8.16 6.57
CA VAL A 110 -3.10 8.13 6.69
C VAL A 110 -3.59 6.75 6.24
N LEU A 111 -4.37 6.09 7.09
CA LEU A 111 -4.93 4.77 6.84
C LEU A 111 -6.38 4.91 6.39
N TYR A 112 -6.71 4.25 5.29
CA TYR A 112 -8.05 4.22 4.71
C TYR A 112 -8.50 2.76 4.58
N LEU A 113 -9.67 2.44 5.14
CA LEU A 113 -10.23 1.09 5.13
C LEU A 113 -10.77 0.75 3.74
N ILE A 114 -10.36 -0.41 3.22
CA ILE A 114 -10.97 -1.04 2.05
C ILE A 114 -12.17 -1.85 2.53
N ASP A 115 -13.36 -1.60 1.97
CA ASP A 115 -14.54 -2.42 2.22
C ASP A 115 -14.30 -3.84 1.66
N ASP A 116 -14.68 -4.87 2.41
CA ASP A 116 -14.46 -6.27 2.03
C ASP A 116 -15.06 -6.60 0.65
N LYS A 117 -16.18 -5.97 0.29
CA LYS A 117 -16.81 -6.15 -1.02
C LYS A 117 -15.96 -5.61 -2.18
N ASP A 118 -15.06 -4.66 -1.90
CA ASP A 118 -14.24 -3.98 -2.90
C ASP A 118 -12.84 -4.60 -3.00
N LEU A 119 -12.45 -5.48 -2.07
CA LEU A 119 -11.14 -6.15 -2.06
C LEU A 119 -10.82 -6.86 -3.38
N GLU A 120 -11.81 -7.53 -3.97
CA GLU A 120 -11.62 -8.22 -5.25
C GLU A 120 -11.22 -7.22 -6.35
N ALA A 121 -11.87 -6.06 -6.41
CA ALA A 121 -11.54 -5.03 -7.40
C ALA A 121 -10.12 -4.48 -7.18
N PHE A 122 -9.77 -4.15 -5.94
CA PHE A 122 -8.42 -3.66 -5.61
C PHE A 122 -7.32 -4.70 -5.86
N SER A 123 -7.67 -6.00 -5.79
CA SER A 123 -6.75 -7.09 -6.11
C SER A 123 -6.64 -7.39 -7.61
N ASN A 124 -7.48 -6.79 -8.46
CA ASN A 124 -7.53 -7.10 -9.89
C ASN A 124 -7.27 -5.91 -10.80
N TYR A 125 -7.51 -4.68 -10.33
CA TYR A 125 -7.39 -3.48 -11.14
C TYR A 125 -6.37 -2.51 -10.56
N GLU A 126 -5.52 -1.98 -11.44
CA GLU A 126 -4.53 -0.96 -11.09
C GLU A 126 -5.21 0.30 -10.56
N ALA A 127 -4.59 0.93 -9.56
CA ALA A 127 -5.01 2.26 -9.16
C ALA A 127 -4.49 3.30 -10.15
N VAL A 128 -5.38 4.18 -10.59
CA VAL A 128 -5.10 5.20 -11.62
C VAL A 128 -4.92 6.58 -10.99
N SER A 129 -5.77 6.93 -10.04
CA SER A 129 -5.68 8.18 -9.31
C SER A 129 -6.27 8.08 -7.91
N ALA A 130 -5.88 9.03 -7.06
CA ALA A 130 -6.47 9.22 -5.74
C ALA A 130 -6.78 10.69 -5.49
N GLU A 131 -7.92 10.95 -4.86
CA GLU A 131 -8.34 12.28 -4.43
C GLU A 131 -8.45 12.31 -2.92
N ILE A 132 -7.75 13.28 -2.32
CA ILE A 132 -7.69 13.46 -0.87
C ILE A 132 -8.13 14.87 -0.55
N ASN A 133 -9.15 14.99 0.30
CA ASN A 133 -9.47 16.27 0.91
C ASN A 133 -8.59 16.48 2.15
N MET A 134 -7.49 17.20 1.98
CA MET A 134 -6.64 17.59 3.09
C MET A 134 -7.21 18.87 3.71
N GLN A 135 -8.18 18.71 4.62
CA GLN A 135 -8.77 19.83 5.36
C GLN A 135 -7.67 20.71 5.98
N GLY A 136 -7.81 22.03 5.84
CA GLY A 136 -6.78 23.01 6.24
C GLY A 136 -5.80 23.41 5.12
N THR A 137 -6.01 22.94 3.89
CA THR A 137 -5.36 23.46 2.68
C THR A 137 -6.41 23.85 1.64
N GLU A 138 -6.13 24.83 0.78
CA GLU A 138 -7.16 25.42 -0.11
C GLU A 138 -7.71 24.50 -1.21
N PHE A 139 -7.21 23.27 -1.40
CA PHE A 139 -7.64 22.44 -2.53
C PHE A 139 -7.60 20.94 -2.22
N MET A 140 -8.66 20.24 -2.68
CA MET A 140 -8.66 18.79 -2.89
C MET A 140 -7.43 18.40 -3.73
N ARG A 141 -6.59 17.51 -3.20
CA ARG A 141 -5.38 17.06 -3.90
C ARG A 141 -5.72 15.80 -4.69
N SER A 142 -5.81 15.95 -6.00
CA SER A 142 -5.88 14.82 -6.93
C SER A 142 -4.46 14.42 -7.36
N TYR A 143 -4.16 13.13 -7.23
CA TYR A 143 -2.89 12.52 -7.61
C TYR A 143 -3.15 11.53 -8.74
N ASN A 144 -2.75 11.89 -9.96
CA ASN A 144 -2.72 10.95 -11.08
C ASN A 144 -1.46 10.10 -10.99
N PHE A 145 -1.64 8.80 -10.79
CA PHE A 145 -0.55 7.87 -10.57
C PHE A 145 0.21 7.63 -11.88
N LYS A 146 1.54 7.69 -11.79
CA LYS A 146 2.44 7.47 -12.93
C LYS A 146 3.37 6.29 -12.73
N LEU A 147 3.59 5.93 -11.47
CA LEU A 147 4.56 4.94 -11.05
C LEU A 147 3.84 3.85 -10.25
N HIS A 148 4.38 2.64 -10.30
CA HIS A 148 3.96 1.52 -9.45
C HIS A 148 2.43 1.28 -9.36
N LYS A 149 1.69 1.53 -10.45
CA LYS A 149 0.21 1.42 -10.50
C LYS A 149 -0.32 0.04 -10.08
N ASN A 150 0.48 -1.00 -10.34
CA ASN A 150 0.21 -2.38 -9.94
C ASN A 150 0.54 -2.71 -8.48
N ALA A 151 1.21 -1.84 -7.72
CA ALA A 151 1.72 -2.23 -6.41
C ALA A 151 0.61 -2.60 -5.42
N ILE A 152 -0.56 -1.95 -5.47
CA ILE A 152 -1.71 -2.34 -4.62
C ILE A 152 -2.20 -3.74 -4.99
N VAL A 153 -2.36 -4.00 -6.29
CA VAL A 153 -2.77 -5.30 -6.83
C VAL A 153 -1.80 -6.39 -6.37
N GLU A 154 -0.49 -6.18 -6.53
CA GLU A 154 0.54 -7.15 -6.14
C GLU A 154 0.54 -7.40 -4.64
N GLN A 155 0.47 -6.35 -3.83
CA GLN A 155 0.47 -6.46 -2.37
C GLN A 155 -0.78 -7.17 -1.84
N LEU A 156 -1.96 -6.86 -2.38
CA LEU A 156 -3.19 -7.56 -2.02
C LEU A 156 -3.16 -9.01 -2.46
N LYS A 157 -2.70 -9.31 -3.68
CA LYS A 157 -2.52 -10.70 -4.12
C LYS A 157 -1.58 -11.46 -3.18
N CYS A 158 -0.53 -10.84 -2.66
CA CYS A 158 0.34 -11.48 -1.69
C CYS A 158 -0.37 -11.79 -0.36
N PHE A 159 -1.23 -10.90 0.13
CA PHE A 159 -1.99 -11.14 1.36
C PHE A 159 -3.17 -12.10 1.19
N LEU A 160 -3.83 -12.06 0.03
CA LEU A 160 -5.04 -12.82 -0.27
C LEU A 160 -4.75 -14.20 -0.87
N LYS A 161 -3.49 -14.49 -1.23
CA LYS A 161 -3.06 -15.84 -1.57
C LYS A 161 -3.43 -16.74 -0.40
N LYS A 162 -4.48 -17.53 -0.58
CA LYS A 162 -4.79 -18.65 0.30
C LYS A 162 -3.52 -19.50 0.31
N GLU A 163 -2.99 -19.74 1.50
CA GLU A 163 -2.10 -20.89 1.67
C GLU A 163 -2.93 -22.10 1.21
N GLU A 164 -2.57 -22.68 0.07
CA GLU A 164 -3.03 -24.00 -0.33
C GLU A 164 -2.47 -24.98 0.71
N ASN A 165 -3.20 -25.15 1.81
CA ASN A 165 -3.02 -26.22 2.78
C ASN A 165 -4.27 -27.10 2.77
#